data_AF-A0A956WK77-F1
#
_entry.id   AF-A0A956WK77-F1
#
_cell.length_a   1.000
_cell.length_b   1.000
_cell.length_c   1.000
_cell.angle_alpha   90.00
_cell.angle_beta   90.00
_cell.angle_gamma   90.00
#
_symmetry.space_group_name_H-M   'P 1'
#
loop_
_entity.id
_entity.type
_entity.pdbx_description
1 polymer ?
#
loop_
_entity_poly.entity_id
_entity_poly.type
_entity_poly.pdbx_seq_one_letter_code
_entity_poly.pdbx_strand_id
1 'polypeptide(L)' 'RGIDGMRWNNEGQIVATCGSAKGGPGPRIAIFATDGTVLEEHRVPAGDPTNCAFAGCDWQTLFVTTLDGRLYQVSLG' A
#
# COMPACT_ATOMS: atom_id res chain seq x y z
N ARG A 1 -6.96 -3.58 -11.45
CA ARG A 1 -6.74 -2.13 -11.41
C ARG A 1 -5.26 -1.85 -11.20
N GLY A 2 -4.69 -0.85 -11.88
CA GLY A 2 -3.29 -0.43 -11.68
C GLY A 2 -3.03 0.22 -10.32
N ILE A 3 -1.88 0.88 -10.18
CA ILE A 3 -1.55 1.67 -8.99
C ILE A 3 -2.48 2.88 -8.90
N ASP A 4 -2.90 3.22 -7.67
CA ASP A 4 -3.60 4.47 -7.36
C ASP A 4 -2.68 5.45 -6.63
N GLY A 5 -2.62 5.38 -5.30
CA GLY A 5 -1.65 6.12 -4.49
C GLY A 5 -0.38 5.32 -4.20
N MET A 6 0.74 6.03 -4.07
CA MET A 6 2.04 5.47 -3.71
C MET A 6 2.86 6.43 -2.84
N ARG A 7 3.80 5.91 -2.05
CA ARG A 7 4.76 6.66 -1.23
C ARG A 7 6.12 5.98 -1.22
N TRP A 8 7.16 6.76 -0.92
CA TRP A 8 8.46 6.22 -0.55
C TRP A 8 8.48 5.83 0.93
N ASN A 9 9.14 4.72 1.27
CA ASN A 9 9.51 4.41 2.65
C ASN A 9 10.94 4.91 2.97
N ASN A 10 11.41 4.69 4.19
CA ASN A 10 12.75 5.07 4.64
C ASN A 10 13.89 4.22 4.04
N GLU A 11 13.59 3.08 3.42
CA GLU A 11 14.60 2.16 2.90
C GLU A 11 15.05 2.41 1.47
N GLY A 12 14.27 3.10 0.64
CA GLY A 12 14.54 3.01 -0.80
C GLY A 12 13.35 2.74 -1.70
N GLN A 13 12.22 2.34 -1.12
CA GLN A 13 11.25 1.53 -1.83
C GLN A 13 9.95 2.29 -2.06
N ILE A 14 9.26 1.91 -3.12
CA ILE A 14 7.95 2.44 -3.48
C ILE A 14 6.89 1.53 -2.88
N VAL A 15 6.08 2.08 -1.98
CA VAL A 15 4.92 1.41 -1.38
C VAL A 15 3.68 1.90 -2.10
N ALA A 16 2.98 1.01 -2.79
CA ALA A 16 1.85 1.36 -3.65
C ALA A 16 0.56 0.62 -3.27
N THR A 17 -0.53 1.35 -3.25
CA THR A 17 -1.89 0.77 -3.26
C THR A 17 -2.24 0.33 -4.67
N CYS A 18 -2.69 -0.92 -4.83
CA CYS A 18 -3.10 -1.42 -6.15
C CYS A 18 -4.12 -2.56 -6.05
N GLY A 19 -4.62 -2.95 -7.22
CA GLY A 19 -5.62 -4.00 -7.33
C GLY A 19 -7.03 -3.57 -6.94
N SER A 20 -7.96 -4.52 -7.07
CA SER A 20 -9.39 -4.33 -6.78
C SER A 20 -10.05 -5.69 -6.60
N ALA A 21 -11.13 -5.77 -5.84
CA ALA A 21 -11.92 -7.00 -5.69
C ALA A 21 -12.55 -7.47 -7.03
N LYS A 22 -12.78 -6.53 -7.96
CA LYS A 22 -13.43 -6.81 -9.26
C LYS A 22 -12.48 -7.34 -10.34
N GLY A 23 -11.18 -7.41 -10.11
CA GLY A 23 -10.24 -7.90 -11.13
C GLY A 23 -8.77 -7.79 -10.80
N GLY A 24 -7.97 -8.57 -11.53
CA GLY A 24 -6.55 -8.79 -11.23
C GLY A 24 -6.38 -9.69 -10.00
N PRO A 25 -5.21 -9.63 -9.34
CA PRO A 25 -4.92 -10.53 -8.23
C PRO A 25 -5.68 -10.20 -6.93
N GLY A 26 -6.45 -9.10 -6.87
CA GLY A 26 -7.17 -8.58 -5.69
C GLY A 26 -6.57 -7.30 -5.08
N PRO A 27 -7.21 -6.67 -4.07
CA PRO A 27 -6.71 -5.46 -3.40
C PRO A 27 -5.46 -5.74 -2.55
N ARG A 28 -4.43 -4.89 -2.66
CA ARG A 28 -3.13 -5.09 -1.99
C ARG A 28 -2.34 -3.79 -1.80
N ILE A 29 -1.32 -3.90 -0.95
CA ILE A 29 -0.14 -3.05 -0.94
C ILE A 29 0.99 -3.81 -1.62
N ALA A 30 1.63 -3.22 -2.62
CA ALA A 30 2.82 -3.78 -3.27
C ALA A 30 4.02 -2.90 -2.98
N ILE A 31 5.16 -3.52 -2.68
CA ILE A 31 6.44 -2.86 -2.43
C ILE A 31 7.34 -3.09 -3.64
N PHE A 32 7.89 -2.02 -4.19
CA PHE A 32 8.76 -2.07 -5.37
C PHE A 32 10.12 -1.48 -5.07
N ALA A 33 11.15 -2.04 -5.71
CA ALA A 33 12.41 -1.34 -5.90
C ALA A 33 12.23 -0.17 -6.89
N THR A 34 13.20 0.74 -6.91
CA THR A 34 13.15 1.93 -7.78
C THR A 34 13.20 1.63 -9.27
N ASP A 35 13.68 0.43 -9.65
CA ASP A 35 13.69 -0.06 -11.03
C ASP A 35 12.36 -0.70 -11.46
N GLY A 36 11.38 -0.76 -10.56
CA GLY A 36 10.06 -1.35 -10.81
C GLY A 36 9.95 -2.83 -10.48
N THR A 37 11.01 -3.47 -9.95
CA THR A 37 10.94 -4.85 -9.46
C THR A 37 9.99 -4.94 -8.27
N VAL A 38 9.04 -5.88 -8.29
CA VAL A 38 8.17 -6.18 -7.14
C VAL A 38 8.98 -6.93 -6.09
N LEU A 39 9.09 -6.36 -4.89
CA LEU A 39 9.79 -6.96 -3.75
C LEU A 39 8.81 -7.76 -2.88
N GLU A 40 7.65 -7.17 -2.58
CA GLU A 40 6.64 -7.78 -1.71
C GLU A 40 5.21 -7.41 -2.12
N GLU A 41 4.23 -8.25 -1.75
CA GLU A 41 2.81 -7.96 -1.89
C GLU A 41 2.03 -8.40 -0.63
N HIS A 42 1.23 -7.49 -0.09
CA HIS A 42 0.43 -7.70 1.11
C HIS A 42 -1.06 -7.48 0.81
N ARG A 43 -1.91 -8.45 1.13
CA ARG A 43 -3.37 -8.31 0.89
C ARG A 43 -3.97 -7.28 1.83
N VAL A 44 -4.83 -6.42 1.29
CA VAL A 44 -5.71 -5.57 2.12
C VAL A 44 -6.94 -6.39 2.51
N PRO A 45 -7.32 -6.49 3.80
CA PRO A 45 -8.36 -7.41 4.25
C PRO A 45 -9.73 -7.18 3.60
N ALA A 46 -10.09 -5.92 3.34
CA ALA A 46 -11.32 -5.57 2.67
C ALA A 46 -11.27 -4.15 2.10
N GLY A 47 -12.11 -3.88 1.10
CA GLY A 47 -12.10 -2.63 0.35
C GLY A 47 -10.97 -2.57 -0.68
N ASP A 48 -11.13 -1.68 -1.66
CA ASP A 48 -10.11 -1.43 -2.69
C ASP A 48 -9.23 -0.26 -2.23
N PRO A 49 -7.92 -0.43 -2.00
CA PRO A 49 -7.06 0.62 -1.46
C PRO A 49 -6.84 1.74 -2.47
N THR A 50 -6.76 2.97 -1.98
CA THR A 50 -6.68 4.18 -2.81
C THR A 50 -5.45 5.02 -2.55
N ASN A 51 -4.98 5.10 -1.32
CA ASN A 51 -3.78 5.84 -0.98
C ASN A 51 -3.13 5.29 0.28
N CYS A 52 -1.89 5.69 0.50
CA CYS A 52 -1.18 5.39 1.73
C CYS A 52 -0.30 6.55 2.18
N ALA A 53 0.03 6.57 3.47
CA ALA A 53 0.94 7.53 4.07
C ALA A 53 1.66 6.93 5.28
N PHE A 54 2.95 7.22 5.40
CA PHE A 54 3.69 6.96 6.62
C PHE A 54 3.44 8.07 7.64
N ALA A 55 3.38 7.69 8.90
CA ALA A 55 3.24 8.60 10.04
C ALA A 55 3.93 8.02 11.28
N GLY A 56 3.83 8.75 12.40
CA GLY A 56 4.61 8.48 13.61
C GLY A 56 5.95 9.22 13.60
N CYS A 57 6.57 9.37 14.76
CA CYS A 57 7.89 10.00 14.88
C CYS A 57 9.02 9.14 14.30
N ASP A 58 8.77 7.83 14.17
CA ASP A 58 9.67 6.82 13.63
C ASP A 58 9.47 6.56 12.13
N TRP A 59 8.40 7.11 11.53
CA TRP A 59 7.99 6.83 10.15
C TRP A 59 7.67 5.35 9.87
N GLN A 60 7.40 4.55 10.90
CA GLN A 60 7.16 3.09 10.76
C GLN A 60 5.68 2.73 10.78
N THR A 61 4.76 3.70 10.87
CA THR A 61 3.32 3.42 10.80
C THR A 61 2.80 3.74 9.41
N LEU A 62 2.29 2.74 8.69
CA LEU A 62 1.64 2.92 7.40
C LEU A 62 0.12 2.99 7.56
N PHE A 63 -0.47 4.08 7.11
CA PHE A 63 -1.91 4.26 6.97
C PHE A 63 -2.34 3.99 5.53
N VAL A 64 -3.49 3.33 5.34
CA VAL A 64 -4.06 3.00 4.02
C VAL A 64 -5.55 3.32 3.98
N THR A 65 -5.96 4.12 3.00
CA THR A 65 -7.38 4.43 2.75
C THR A 65 -7.97 3.48 1.71
N THR A 66 -9.27 3.19 1.81
CA THR A 66 -10.01 2.37 0.83
C THR A 66 -11.22 3.09 0.24
N LEU A 67 -11.67 2.65 -0.94
CA LEU A 67 -12.86 3.19 -1.63
C LEU A 67 -14.15 3.05 -0.81
N ASP A 68 -14.25 2.03 0.04
CA ASP A 68 -15.42 1.80 0.90
C ASP A 68 -15.37 2.59 2.22
N GLY A 69 -14.42 3.52 2.36
CA GLY A 69 -14.36 4.47 3.47
C GLY A 69 -13.66 3.95 4.72
N ARG A 70 -12.89 2.86 4.64
CA ARG A 70 -12.09 2.36 5.76
C ARG A 70 -10.69 2.99 5.77
N LEU A 71 -10.12 3.05 6.97
CA LEU A 71 -8.73 3.39 7.20
C LEU A 71 -8.07 2.21 7.93
N TYR A 72 -7.04 1.64 7.32
CA TYR A 72 -6.18 0.64 7.93
C TYR A 72 -4.91 1.30 8.44
N GLN A 73 -4.34 0.75 9.52
CA GLN A 73 -2.99 1.06 9.97
C GLN A 73 -2.20 -0.24 10.18
N VAL A 74 -0.90 -0.18 9.94
CA VAL A 74 0.04 -1.23 10.32
C VAL A 74 1.34 -0.62 10.82
N SER A 75 1.90 -1.19 11.88
CA SER A 75 3.24 -0.85 12.38
C SER A 75 4.24 -1.80 11.74
N LEU A 76 5.25 -1.27 11.07
CA LEU A 76 6.30 -2.01 10.37
C LEU A 76 7.51 -2.28 11.29
N GLY A 77 7.22 -2.77 12.50
CA GLY A 77 8.20 -2.93 13.59
C GLY A 77 9.48 -3.68 13.22
#